data_AF-A0AAV5AJ21-F1
#
_entry.id   AF-A0AAV5AJ21-F1
#
_cell.length_a   1.000
_cell.length_b   1.000
_cell.length_c   1.000
_cell.angle_alpha   90.00
_cell.angle_beta   90.00
_cell.angle_gamma   90.00
#
_symmetry.space_group_name_H-M   'P 1'
#
loop_
_entity.id
_entity.type
_entity.pdbx_description
1 polymer ?
#
loop_
_entity_poly.entity_id
_entity_poly.type
_entity_poly.pdbx_seq_one_letter_code
_entity_poly.pdbx_strand_id
1 'polypeptide(L)' 'MTLWLVLGVGWVTMKAVTPTPEQSYASLSPELKRQVDMTRAARLAKEKESEKLSQLTNPEADKPVWTR' A
#
# COMPACT_ATOMS: atom_id res chain seq x y z
N MET A 1 -23.79 -6.64 24.63
CA MET A 1 -24.59 -6.10 23.50
C MET A 1 -24.19 -4.66 23.15
N THR A 2 -24.18 -3.72 24.10
CA THR A 2 -23.98 -2.27 23.86
C THR A 2 -22.59 -1.89 23.31
N LEU A 3 -21.51 -2.55 23.75
CA LEU A 3 -20.14 -2.25 23.29
C LEU A 3 -19.92 -2.54 21.80
N TRP A 4 -20.45 -3.66 21.32
CA TRP A 4 -20.37 -4.05 19.90
C TRP A 4 -21.10 -3.08 18.98
N LEU A 5 -22.21 -2.50 19.44
CA LEU A 5 -22.94 -1.47 18.72
C LEU A 5 -22.11 -0.18 18.58
N VAL A 6 -21.49 0.28 19.66
CA VAL A 6 -20.65 1.49 19.64
C VAL A 6 -19.45 1.29 18.71
N LEU A 7 -18.78 0.14 18.81
CA LEU A 7 -17.65 -0.20 17.93
C LEU A 7 -18.07 -0.32 16.47
N GLY A 8 -19.20 -0.97 16.19
CA GLY A 8 -19.73 -1.12 14.84
C GLY A 8 -20.08 0.22 14.19
N VAL A 9 -20.76 1.10 14.94
CA VAL A 9 -21.09 2.46 14.46
C VAL A 9 -19.82 3.29 14.24
N GLY A 10 -18.84 3.19 15.13
CA GLY A 10 -17.55 3.87 14.97
C GLY A 10 -16.80 3.43 13.71
N TRP A 11 -16.73 2.13 13.45
CA TRP A 11 -16.08 1.58 12.26
C TRP A 11 -16.78 2.00 10.96
N VAL A 12 -18.12 1.93 10.93
CA VAL A 12 -18.90 2.37 9.76
C VAL A 12 -18.68 3.86 9.50
N THR A 13 -18.66 4.67 10.56
CA THR A 13 -18.41 6.12 10.44
C THR A 13 -17.02 6.39 9.86
N MET A 14 -15.97 5.72 10.37
CA MET A 14 -14.61 5.85 9.83
C MET A 14 -14.54 5.47 8.34
N LYS A 15 -15.21 4.39 7.96
CA LYS A 15 -15.25 3.89 6.58
C LYS A 15 -16.04 4.80 5.63
N ALA A 16 -17.00 5.57 6.16
CA ALA A 16 -17.77 6.53 5.40
C ALA A 16 -17.02 7.84 5.14
N VAL A 17 -16.27 8.33 6.14
CA VAL A 17 -15.56 9.63 6.05
C VAL A 17 -14.16 9.53 5.45
N THR A 18 -13.55 8.34 5.47
CA THR A 18 -12.23 8.11 4.89
C THR A 18 -12.38 7.63 3.45
N PRO A 19 -12.03 8.43 2.44
CA PRO A 19 -12.14 8.00 1.06
C PRO A 19 -11.18 6.85 0.76
N THR A 20 -11.57 5.97 -0.15
CA THR A 20 -10.66 4.93 -0.63
C THR A 20 -9.49 5.54 -1.41
N PRO A 21 -8.36 4.83 -1.57
CA PRO A 21 -7.25 5.31 -2.40
C PRO A 21 -7.67 5.63 -3.83
N GLU A 22 -8.60 4.86 -4.40
CA GLU A 22 -9.15 5.05 -5.74
C GLU A 22 -10.01 6.33 -5.83
N GLN A 23 -10.88 6.54 -4.85
CA GLN A 23 -11.69 7.77 -4.76
C GLN A 23 -10.82 9.00 -4.59
N SER A 24 -9.77 8.89 -3.77
CA SER A 24 -8.79 9.96 -3.55
C SER A 24 -7.98 10.26 -4.81
N TYR A 25 -7.60 9.24 -5.59
CA TYR A 25 -6.91 9.44 -6.86
C TYR A 25 -7.85 10.02 -7.93
N ALA A 26 -9.10 9.57 -7.99
CA ALA A 26 -10.08 10.04 -8.96
C ALA A 26 -10.37 11.55 -8.81
N SER A 27 -10.38 12.06 -7.58
CA SER A 27 -10.60 13.48 -7.28
C SER A 27 -9.40 14.40 -7.61
N LEU A 28 -8.24 13.84 -7.95
CA LEU A 28 -7.06 14.62 -8.33
C LEU A 28 -7.20 15.24 -9.73
N SER A 29 -6.56 16.41 -9.89
CA SER A 29 -6.36 17.02 -11.21
C SER A 29 -5.44 16.14 -12.09
N PRO A 30 -5.50 16.27 -13.43
CA PRO A 30 -4.66 15.48 -14.34
C PRO A 30 -3.16 15.59 -14.04
N GLU A 31 -2.69 16.78 -13.65
CA GLU A 31 -1.28 17.01 -13.30
C GLU A 31 -0.88 16.27 -12.01
N LEU A 32 -1.72 16.33 -10.97
CA LEU A 32 -1.45 15.61 -9.72
C LEU A 32 -1.49 14.09 -9.91
N LYS A 33 -2.39 13.59 -10.76
CA LYS A 33 -2.42 12.18 -11.16
C LYS A 33 -1.09 11.75 -11.77
N ARG A 34 -0.56 12.54 -12.71
CA ARG A 34 0.74 12.30 -13.34
C ARG A 34 1.88 12.22 -12.31
N GLN A 35 1.92 13.12 -11.34
CA GLN A 35 2.95 13.12 -10.30
C GLN A 35 2.87 11.89 -9.39
N VAL A 36 1.66 11.49 -9.01
CA VAL A 36 1.42 10.27 -8.23
C VAL A 36 1.87 9.03 -9.03
N ASP A 37 1.58 8.98 -10.32
CA ASP A 37 1.98 7.87 -11.19
C ASP A 37 3.49 7.80 -11.35
N MET A 38 4.17 8.94 -11.52
CA MET A 38 5.63 9.01 -11.54
C MET A 38 6.24 8.48 -10.24
N THR A 39 5.67 8.85 -9.09
CA THR A 39 6.13 8.37 -7.78
C THR A 39 5.92 6.86 -7.63
N ARG A 40 4.75 6.35 -8.06
CA ARG A 40 4.43 4.93 -8.05
C ARG A 40 5.39 4.13 -8.95
N ALA A 41 5.66 4.64 -10.15
CA ALA A 41 6.60 4.03 -11.08
C ALA A 41 8.02 3.99 -10.52
N ALA A 42 8.47 5.08 -9.88
CA ALA A 42 9.78 5.14 -9.24
C ALA A 42 9.93 4.12 -8.09
N ARG A 43 8.88 3.92 -7.28
CA ARG A 43 8.87 2.91 -6.22
C ARG A 43 8.97 1.50 -6.80
N LEU A 44 8.16 1.18 -7.80
CA LEU A 44 8.16 -0.13 -8.46
C LEU A 44 9.49 -0.44 -9.14
N ALA A 45 10.16 0.57 -9.72
CA ALA A 45 11.49 0.39 -10.31
C ALA A 45 12.52 -0.02 -9.26
N LYS A 46 12.54 0.66 -8.11
CA LYS A 46 13.43 0.33 -6.98
C LYS A 46 13.15 -1.04 -6.40
N GLU A 47 11.87 -1.40 -6.23
CA GLU A 47 11.47 -2.72 -5.75
C GLU A 47 12.00 -3.81 -6.70
N LYS A 48 11.79 -3.66 -8.01
CA LYS A 48 12.31 -4.60 -9.03
C LYS A 48 13.83 -4.70 -9.05
N GLU A 49 14.54 -3.59 -8.87
CA GLU A 49 16.01 -3.60 -8.77
C GLU A 49 16.47 -4.33 -7.51
N SER A 50 15.83 -4.07 -6.37
CA SER A 50 16.14 -4.75 -5.11
C SER A 50 15.86 -6.24 -5.18
N GLU A 51 14.80 -6.65 -5.87
CA GLU A 51 14.43 -8.05 -6.08
C GLU A 51 15.43 -8.77 -7.01
N LYS A 52 15.89 -8.11 -8.07
CA LYS A 52 16.96 -8.65 -8.93
C LYS A 52 18.26 -8.84 -8.16
N LEU A 53 18.62 -7.88 -7.32
CA LEU A 53 19.83 -7.95 -6.51
C LEU A 53 19.75 -9.05 -5.43
N SER A 54 18.58 -9.25 -4.81
CA SER A 54 18.39 -10.31 -3.82
C SER A 54 18.47 -11.71 -4.46
N GLN A 55 17.86 -11.89 -5.64
CA GLN A 55 17.92 -13.14 -6.42
C GLN A 55 19.36 -13.49 -6.88
N LEU A 56 20.17 -12.50 -7.24
CA LEU A 56 21.56 -12.71 -7.69
C LEU A 56 22.53 -12.98 -6.52
N THR A 57 22.25 -12.44 -5.33
CA THR A 57 23.21 -12.46 -4.21
C THR A 57 23.01 -13.64 -3.26
N ASN A 58 21.83 -14.27 -3.23
CA ASN A 58 21.54 -15.34 -2.26
C ASN A 58 20.65 -16.46 -2.85
N PRO A 59 21.19 -17.67 -3.10
CA PRO A 59 20.38 -18.84 -3.46
C PRO A 59 19.51 -19.37 -2.31
N GLU A 60 19.67 -18.86 -1.08
CA GLU A 60 18.79 -19.12 0.08
C GLU A 60 17.88 -17.93 0.44
N ALA A 61 17.75 -16.92 -0.44
CA ALA A 61 16.96 -15.70 -0.19
C ALA A 61 15.47 -15.96 0.11
N ASP A 62 14.96 -17.14 -0.24
CA ASP A 62 13.58 -17.57 0.01
C ASP A 62 13.32 -18.06 1.44
N LYS A 63 14.35 -18.21 2.28
CA LYS A 63 14.14 -18.60 3.69
C LYS A 63 13.80 -17.36 4.53
N PRO A 64 12.71 -17.39 5.30
CA PRO A 64 12.34 -16.24 6.09
C PRO A 64 13.31 -16.07 7.27
N VAL A 65 13.66 -14.82 7.56
CA VAL A 65 14.74 -14.42 8.51
C VAL A 65 14.61 -15.02 9.91
N TRP A 66 13.41 -15.42 10.31
CA TRP A 66 13.12 -16.02 11.62
C TRP A 66 13.52 -17.50 11.76
N THR A 67 13.95 -18.16 10.67
CA THR A 67 14.42 -19.56 10.70
C THR A 67 15.95 -19.69 10.84
N ARG A 68 16.67 -18.59 11.06
CA ARG A 68 18.13 -18.56 11.12
C ARG A 68 18.70 -19.00 12.47
#